data_AF-A0A7S0EER7-F1
#
_entry.id   AF-A0A7S0EER7-F1
#
_cell.length_a   1.000
_cell.length_b   1.000
_cell.length_c   1.000
_cell.angle_alpha   90.00
_cell.angle_beta   90.00
_cell.angle_gamma   90.00
#
_symmetry.space_group_name_H-M   'P 1'
#
loop_
_entity.id
_entity.type
_entity.pdbx_description
1 polymer ?
#
loop_
_entity_poly.entity_id
_entity_poly.type
_entity_poly.pdbx_seq_one_letter_code
_entity_poly.pdbx_strand_id
1 'polypeptide(L)'
;EEAALCVARTPEGWAAAERAAAAAPPAPPLTSEEALQQAQAEGLTLRVAGNKTGYYGVSHELKSKTNPYRAQVRRGDEMVHLGCFATAEEAALCVARSPE
;
A
#
# COMPACT_ATOMS: atom_id res chain seq x y z
N GLU A 1 6.91 -24.90 -40.89
CA GLU A 1 7.71 -24.82 -39.66
C GLU A 1 6.95 -23.94 -38.69
N GLU A 2 6.61 -24.50 -37.54
CA GLU A 2 5.87 -23.90 -36.43
C GLU A 2 6.74 -22.90 -35.65
N ALA A 3 6.17 -21.79 -35.18
CA ALA A 3 6.41 -21.24 -33.83
C ALA A 3 5.54 -19.98 -33.58
N ALA A 4 4.56 -20.11 -32.67
CA ALA A 4 4.28 -19.26 -31.49
C ALA A 4 4.73 -17.77 -31.52
N LEU A 5 3.97 -16.75 -31.08
CA LEU A 5 2.98 -16.69 -30.00
C LEU A 5 2.28 -15.30 -30.04
N CYS A 6 1.03 -15.27 -29.58
CA CYS A 6 0.24 -14.11 -29.14
C CYS A 6 1.06 -13.14 -28.24
N VAL A 7 0.79 -11.83 -28.10
CA VAL A 7 -0.47 -11.10 -27.86
C VAL A 7 -0.22 -9.62 -28.20
N ALA A 8 -0.98 -9.06 -29.14
CA ALA A 8 -1.13 -7.60 -29.24
C ALA A 8 -2.25 -7.17 -28.28
N ARG A 9 -1.87 -6.80 -27.06
CA ARG A 9 -2.73 -6.03 -26.14
C ARG A 9 -1.83 -5.05 -25.41
N THR A 10 -1.55 -3.94 -26.07
CA THR A 10 -1.15 -2.69 -25.42
C THR A 10 -2.30 -2.25 -24.53
N PRO A 11 -2.22 -2.28 -23.20
CA PRO A 11 -3.06 -1.40 -22.41
C PRO A 11 -2.48 0.01 -22.58
N GLU A 12 -3.35 0.90 -22.99
CA GLU A 12 -3.15 2.32 -23.09
C GLU A 12 -2.42 2.85 -21.84
N GLY A 13 -1.34 3.59 -22.09
CA GLY A 13 -0.52 4.21 -21.08
C GLY A 13 -1.32 5.21 -20.26
N TRP A 14 -1.50 4.87 -18.99
CA TRP A 14 -1.72 5.83 -17.89
C TRP A 14 -0.37 6.44 -17.46
N ALA A 15 0.45 6.83 -18.43
CA ALA A 15 1.67 7.57 -18.22
C ALA A 15 1.35 9.07 -18.26
N ALA A 16 0.76 9.61 -17.18
CA ALA A 16 0.55 11.05 -17.04
C ALA A 16 0.57 11.47 -15.56
N ALA A 17 1.78 11.74 -15.05
CA ALA A 17 2.14 12.72 -14.03
C ALA A 17 3.63 12.48 -13.67
N GLU A 18 4.53 12.68 -14.63
CA GLU A 18 5.29 13.92 -14.80
C GLU A 18 6.40 14.11 -13.74
N ARG A 19 7.64 14.08 -14.25
CA ARG A 19 8.91 14.26 -13.55
C ARG A 19 9.07 15.69 -13.04
N ALA A 20 9.62 15.87 -11.83
CA ALA A 20 10.78 16.74 -11.55
C ALA A 20 11.00 16.97 -10.04
N ALA A 21 12.09 16.43 -9.48
CA ALA A 21 12.94 17.15 -8.52
C ALA A 21 14.23 16.34 -8.27
N ALA A 22 15.35 16.84 -8.77
CA ALA A 22 16.68 16.37 -8.45
C ALA A 22 17.08 16.83 -7.03
N ALA A 23 16.81 15.98 -6.05
CA ALA A 23 17.45 15.88 -4.74
C ALA A 23 17.00 14.50 -4.25
N ALA A 24 17.93 13.56 -4.02
CA ALA A 24 17.67 12.13 -3.76
C ALA A 24 16.20 11.85 -3.38
N PRO A 25 15.37 11.30 -4.30
CA PRO A 25 13.93 11.34 -4.11
C PRO A 25 13.60 10.60 -2.81
N PRO A 26 12.75 11.14 -1.91
CA PRO A 26 12.11 10.27 -0.94
C PRO A 26 11.48 9.15 -1.77
N ALA A 27 11.78 7.89 -1.43
CA ALA A 27 11.27 6.74 -2.17
C ALA A 27 9.78 6.98 -2.48
N PRO A 28 9.34 6.82 -3.74
CA PRO A 28 7.95 7.08 -4.08
C PRO A 28 7.08 6.30 -3.10
N PRO A 29 6.07 6.92 -2.48
CA PRO A 29 5.15 6.19 -1.61
C PRO A 29 4.62 5.01 -2.40
N LEU A 30 4.64 3.81 -1.81
CA LEU A 30 4.15 2.61 -2.48
C LEU A 30 2.73 2.89 -2.95
N THR A 31 2.50 2.73 -4.25
CA THR A 31 1.15 2.88 -4.78
C THR A 31 0.25 1.80 -4.17
N SER A 32 -1.05 2.06 -4.05
CA SER A 32 -2.00 1.09 -3.49
C SER A 32 -1.93 -0.27 -4.19
N GLU A 33 -1.72 -0.27 -5.52
CA GLU A 33 -1.57 -1.50 -6.31
C GLU A 33 -0.28 -2.26 -5.97
N GLU A 34 0.85 -1.57 -5.83
CA GLU A 34 2.12 -2.20 -5.42
C GLU A 34 2.03 -2.79 -4.02
N ALA A 35 1.37 -2.11 -3.08
CA ALA A 35 1.16 -2.64 -1.74
C ALA A 35 0.31 -3.92 -1.73
N LEU A 36 -0.73 -3.98 -2.59
CA LEU A 36 -1.52 -5.19 -2.80
C LEU A 36 -0.69 -6.30 -3.44
N GLN A 37 0.13 -5.97 -4.44
CA GLN A 37 0.98 -6.93 -5.12
C GLN A 37 2.05 -7.50 -4.18
N GLN A 38 2.61 -6.69 -3.28
CA GLN A 38 3.49 -7.17 -2.22
C GLN A 38 2.77 -8.06 -1.22
N ALA A 39 1.55 -7.68 -0.79
CA ALA A 39 0.74 -8.54 0.06
C ALA A 39 0.53 -9.91 -0.59
N GLN A 40 0.16 -9.94 -1.87
CA GLN A 40 0.00 -11.18 -2.63
C GLN A 40 1.31 -11.97 -2.79
N ALA A 41 2.41 -11.29 -3.12
CA ALA A 41 3.73 -11.91 -3.29
C ALA A 41 4.25 -12.54 -2.00
N GLU A 42 3.92 -11.95 -0.84
CA GLU A 42 4.25 -12.47 0.49
C GLU A 42 3.21 -13.46 1.02
N GLY A 43 2.10 -13.68 0.31
CA GLY A 43 0.99 -14.52 0.78
C GLY A 43 0.22 -13.91 1.96
N LEU A 44 0.32 -12.60 2.17
CA LEU A 44 -0.37 -11.84 3.20
C LEU A 44 -1.75 -11.40 2.72
N THR A 45 -2.74 -11.53 3.60
CA THR A 45 -4.10 -11.06 3.33
C THR A 45 -4.34 -9.74 4.06
N LEU A 46 -4.64 -8.68 3.30
CA LEU A 46 -5.05 -7.41 3.89
C LEU A 46 -6.44 -7.56 4.50
N ARG A 47 -6.50 -7.53 5.83
CA ARG A 47 -7.74 -7.71 6.57
C ARG A 47 -8.58 -6.44 6.50
N VAL A 48 -9.78 -6.54 5.97
CA VAL A 48 -10.76 -5.45 5.93
C VAL A 48 -11.46 -5.27 7.28
N ALA A 49 -11.83 -4.04 7.62
CA ALA A 49 -12.54 -3.68 8.83
C ALA A 49 -13.62 -2.62 8.57
N GLY A 50 -14.67 -2.61 9.39
CA GLY A 50 -15.77 -1.64 9.30
C GLY A 50 -15.42 -0.25 9.85
N ASN A 51 -14.28 0.32 9.44
CA ASN A 51 -13.84 1.65 9.82
C ASN A 51 -13.74 2.57 8.59
N LYS A 52 -13.42 3.85 8.79
CA LYS A 52 -13.36 4.85 7.70
C LYS A 52 -12.35 4.50 6.60
N THR A 53 -11.32 3.72 6.93
CA THR A 53 -10.25 3.32 6.01
C THR A 53 -10.55 2.01 5.31
N GLY A 54 -11.50 1.20 5.82
CA GLY A 54 -11.83 -0.11 5.30
C GLY A 54 -10.85 -1.22 5.72
N TYR A 55 -9.78 -0.93 6.46
CA TYR A 55 -8.72 -1.91 6.80
C TYR A 55 -8.50 -2.03 8.31
N TYR A 56 -8.25 -3.25 8.77
CA TYR A 56 -7.93 -3.55 10.17
C TYR A 56 -6.60 -2.90 10.57
N GLY A 57 -6.56 -2.30 11.77
CA GLY A 57 -5.37 -1.64 12.27
C GLY A 57 -5.00 -0.33 11.55
N VAL A 58 -5.75 0.09 10.54
CA VAL A 58 -5.49 1.35 9.81
C VAL A 58 -6.46 2.43 10.26
N SER A 59 -5.94 3.59 10.62
CA SER A 59 -6.73 4.77 11.03
C SER A 59 -6.39 5.98 10.16
N HIS A 60 -7.41 6.71 9.71
CA HIS A 60 -7.21 7.93 8.93
C HIS A 60 -7.08 9.14 9.86
N GLU A 61 -5.92 9.78 9.85
CA GLU A 61 -5.60 10.96 10.62
C GLU A 61 -5.52 12.21 9.73
N LEU A 62 -6.57 13.03 9.79
CA LEU A 62 -6.72 14.24 8.97
C LEU A 62 -5.67 15.34 9.27
N LYS A 63 -4.84 15.17 10.30
CA LYS A 63 -3.82 16.14 10.70
C LYS A 63 -2.58 16.08 9.79
N SER A 64 -2.30 14.94 9.20
CA SER A 64 -1.13 14.73 8.33
C SER A 64 -1.52 14.83 6.87
N LYS A 65 -0.96 15.80 6.14
CA LYS A 65 -1.22 15.98 4.70
C LYS A 65 -0.44 15.01 3.82
N THR A 66 0.71 14.53 4.27
CA THR A 66 1.61 13.65 3.50
C THR A 66 1.32 12.18 3.75
N ASN A 67 1.13 11.79 5.02
CA ASN A 67 0.87 10.41 5.43
C ASN A 67 -0.35 10.34 6.37
N PRO A 68 -1.58 10.42 5.82
CA PRO A 68 -2.78 10.45 6.63
C PRO A 68 -3.18 9.07 7.16
N TYR A 69 -2.58 7.96 6.71
CA TYR A 69 -2.96 6.62 7.14
C TYR A 69 -2.02 6.08 8.21
N ARG A 70 -2.51 5.97 9.44
CA ARG A 70 -1.79 5.44 10.59
C ARG A 70 -2.01 3.93 10.71
N ALA A 71 -0.94 3.16 10.70
CA ALA A 71 -0.93 1.72 10.96
C ALA A 71 -0.66 1.43 12.45
N GLN A 72 -1.48 0.59 13.05
CA GLN A 72 -1.42 0.22 14.45
C GLN A 72 -1.90 -1.23 14.63
N VAL A 73 -1.28 -1.96 15.56
CA VAL A 73 -1.69 -3.34 15.90
C VAL A 73 -1.87 -3.49 17.40
N ARG A 74 -2.79 -4.35 17.81
CA ARG A 74 -3.01 -4.64 19.22
C ARG A 74 -2.11 -5.82 19.61
N ARG A 75 -1.21 -5.62 20.58
CA ARG A 75 -0.37 -6.68 21.14
C ARG A 75 -0.73 -6.82 22.62
N GLY A 76 -1.55 -7.82 22.94
CA GLY A 76 -2.15 -7.97 24.27
C GLY A 76 -3.09 -6.81 24.61
N ASP A 77 -2.76 -6.07 25.66
CA ASP A 77 -3.52 -4.90 26.11
C ASP A 77 -3.03 -3.56 25.56
N GLU A 78 -1.90 -3.56 24.82
CA GLU A 78 -1.30 -2.33 24.29
C GLU A 78 -1.56 -2.18 22.78
N MET A 79 -1.76 -0.93 22.34
CA MET A 79 -1.83 -0.57 20.93
C MET A 79 -0.46 -0.08 20.46
N VAL A 80 0.20 -0.85 19.61
CA VAL A 80 1.53 -0.55 19.07
C VAL A 80 1.39 0.18 17.75
N HIS A 81 2.01 1.35 17.65
CA HIS A 81 2.07 2.12 16.42
C HIS A 81 3.16 1.54 15.49
N LEU A 82 2.78 1.16 14.27
CA LEU A 82 3.70 0.61 13.27
C LEU A 82 4.29 1.68 12.34
N GLY A 83 3.55 2.77 12.11
CA GLY A 83 3.99 3.86 11.24
C GLY A 83 2.84 4.62 10.60
N CYS A 84 3.15 5.70 9.88
CA CYS A 84 2.20 6.48 9.10
C CYS A 84 2.58 6.42 7.62
N PHE A 85 1.58 6.17 6.78
CA PHE A 85 1.71 5.89 5.36
C PHE A 85 0.82 6.80 4.52
N ALA A 86 1.16 6.92 3.23
CA ALA A 86 0.43 7.75 2.28
C ALA A 86 -0.85 7.10 1.79
N THR A 87 -0.95 5.76 1.82
CA THR A 87 -2.10 4.97 1.39
C THR A 87 -2.62 4.04 2.49
N ALA A 88 -3.88 3.62 2.38
CA ALA A 88 -4.48 2.71 3.34
C ALA A 88 -3.95 1.29 3.16
N GLU A 89 -3.68 0.89 1.92
CA GLU A 89 -3.17 -0.42 1.53
C GLU A 89 -1.75 -0.65 2.03
N GLU A 90 -0.88 0.36 1.92
CA GLU A 90 0.49 0.30 2.46
C GLU A 90 0.47 0.15 4.00
N ALA A 91 -0.40 0.91 4.67
CA ALA A 91 -0.62 0.78 6.11
C ALA A 91 -1.14 -0.62 6.48
N ALA A 92 -2.09 -1.15 5.71
CA ALA A 92 -2.66 -2.47 5.92
C ALA A 92 -1.64 -3.59 5.68
N LEU A 93 -0.76 -3.43 4.69
CA LEU A 93 0.35 -4.36 4.43
C LEU A 93 1.28 -4.40 5.64
N CYS A 94 1.62 -3.25 6.21
CA CYS A 94 2.47 -3.18 7.38
C CYS A 94 1.83 -3.86 8.61
N VAL A 95 0.51 -3.68 8.78
CA VAL A 95 -0.30 -4.41 9.78
C VAL A 95 -0.27 -5.93 9.53
N ALA A 96 -0.47 -6.36 8.28
CA ALA A 96 -0.49 -7.78 7.91
C ALA A 96 0.87 -8.47 8.11
N ARG A 97 1.98 -7.75 7.89
CA ARG A 97 3.35 -8.22 8.19
C ARG A 97 3.63 -8.33 9.69
N SER A 98 2.89 -7.62 10.53
CA SER A 98 3.09 -7.56 11.98
C SER A 98 1.85 -8.06 12.74
N PRO A 99 1.47 -9.34 12.59
CA PRO A 99 0.32 -9.90 13.29
C PRO A 99 0.51 -9.84 14.82
N GLU A 100 -0.64 -9.90 15.50
CA GLU A 100 -0.80 -9.91 16.96
C GLU A 100 -0.23 -11.16 17.64
#